data_AF-A0A7V2AJ69-F1
#
_entry.id   AF-A0A7V2AJ69-F1
#
_cell.length_a   1.000
_cell.length_b   1.000
_cell.length_c   1.000
_cell.angle_alpha   90.00
_cell.angle_beta   90.00
_cell.angle_gamma   90.00
#
_symmetry.space_group_name_H-M   'P 1'
#
loop_
_entity.id
_entity.type
_entity.pdbx_description
1 polymer ?
#
loop_
_entity_poly.entity_id
_entity_poly.type
_entity_poly.pdbx_seq_one_letter_code
_entity_poly.pdbx_strand_id
1 'polypeptide(L)'
;MAKENTRRLSLAELKTLNAEKQYVPTRPDAPEFDLDEEFWQKAHVVFPAMEGKEPIKIRIDREILSFFKSQGKGYQTRMNAVLRAYVESQKKNQMAPLNEK
;
A
#
# COMPACT_ATOMS: atom_id res chain seq x y z
N MET A 1 3.82 3.27 25.42
CA MET A 1 4.96 4.08 24.93
C MET A 1 5.37 3.51 23.57
N ALA A 2 5.00 4.15 22.47
CA ALA A 2 5.33 3.67 21.11
C ALA A 2 6.79 4.07 20.80
N LYS A 3 7.66 3.10 20.51
CA LYS A 3 9.06 3.38 20.15
C LYS A 3 9.11 3.95 18.72
N GLU A 4 9.79 5.06 18.52
CA GLU A 4 10.09 5.62 17.21
C GLU A 4 11.05 4.68 16.46
N ASN A 5 10.51 3.87 15.55
CA ASN A 5 11.26 2.84 14.81
C ASN A 5 11.93 3.35 13.51
N THR A 6 11.86 4.66 13.23
CA THR A 6 12.39 5.23 12.00
C THR A 6 13.66 6.02 12.28
N ARG A 7 14.83 5.40 12.07
CA ARG A 7 16.14 6.07 12.17
C ARG A 7 16.65 6.41 10.78
N ARG A 8 17.10 7.66 10.57
CA ARG A 8 17.84 8.04 9.36
C ARG A 8 19.31 7.67 9.58
N LEU A 9 19.82 6.78 8.75
CA LEU A 9 21.21 6.31 8.77
C LEU A 9 21.82 6.57 7.40
N SER A 10 23.07 7.04 7.38
CA SER A 10 23.86 7.16 6.17
C SER A 10 24.39 5.81 5.72
N LEU A 11 24.78 5.70 4.44
CA LEU A 11 25.30 4.46 3.85
C LEU A 11 26.59 3.99 4.55
N ALA A 12 27.43 4.92 5.02
CA ALA A 12 28.64 4.61 5.77
C ALA A 12 28.32 3.99 7.14
N GLU A 13 27.36 4.56 7.87
CA GLU A 13 26.92 4.05 9.18
C GLU A 13 26.24 2.67 9.08
N LEU A 14 25.49 2.43 8.00
CA LEU A 14 24.89 1.10 7.78
C LEU A 14 25.96 0.02 7.58
N LYS A 15 27.05 0.36 6.88
CA LYS A 15 28.17 -0.58 6.67
C LYS A 15 28.91 -0.89 7.97
N THR A 16 29.12 0.10 8.84
CA THR A 16 29.76 -0.12 10.14
C THR A 16 28.87 -0.96 11.06
N LEU A 17 27.56 -0.67 11.12
CA LEU A 17 26.61 -1.47 11.92
C LEU A 17 26.50 -2.93 11.45
N ASN A 18 26.60 -3.17 10.15
CA ASN A 18 26.63 -4.52 9.59
C ASN A 18 27.96 -5.24 9.95
N ALA A 19 29.10 -4.54 9.85
CA ALA A 19 30.40 -5.08 10.26
C ALA A 19 30.45 -5.43 11.76
N GLU A 20 29.80 -4.62 12.60
CA GLU A 20 29.65 -4.82 14.05
C GLU A 20 28.55 -5.85 14.40
N LYS A 21 27.87 -6.46 13.42
CA LYS A 21 26.73 -7.38 13.59
C LYS A 21 25.56 -6.82 14.42
N GLN A 22 25.46 -5.50 14.55
CA GLN A 22 24.36 -4.84 15.25
C GLN A 22 23.10 -4.72 14.38
N TYR A 23 23.24 -4.93 13.07
CA TYR A 23 22.14 -4.98 12.12
C TYR A 23 21.92 -6.41 11.63
N VAL A 24 20.78 -7.01 12.00
CA VAL A 24 20.33 -8.30 11.46
C VAL A 24 19.14 -8.00 10.53
N PRO A 25 19.32 -8.02 9.20
CA PRO A 25 18.25 -7.65 8.25
C PRO A 25 17.06 -8.60 8.28
N THR A 26 17.29 -9.87 8.62
CA THR A 26 16.26 -10.91 8.64
C THR A 26 16.13 -11.49 10.05
N ARG A 27 14.90 -11.57 10.56
CA ARG A 27 14.63 -12.15 11.87
C ARG A 27 14.97 -13.65 11.86
N PRO A 28 15.55 -14.24 12.92
CA PRO A 28 15.95 -15.65 12.93
C PRO A 28 14.80 -16.64 12.74
N ASP A 29 13.57 -16.21 13.03
CA ASP A 29 12.32 -16.95 12.89
C ASP A 29 11.53 -16.57 11.63
N ALA A 30 12.18 -15.90 10.66
CA ALA A 30 11.53 -15.57 9.41
C ALA A 30 11.21 -16.86 8.63
N PRO A 31 9.95 -17.07 8.21
CA PRO A 31 9.61 -18.18 7.33
C PRO A 31 10.35 -18.05 5.99
N GLU A 32 10.97 -19.13 5.55
CA GLU A 32 11.53 -19.25 4.21
C GLU A 32 10.39 -19.50 3.22
N PHE A 33 10.32 -18.70 2.17
CA PHE A 33 9.34 -18.84 1.09
C PHE A 33 10.06 -18.91 -0.24
N ASP A 34 9.77 -19.95 -1.03
CA ASP A 34 10.23 -20.05 -2.41
C ASP A 34 9.35 -19.15 -3.30
N LEU A 35 10.00 -18.24 -4.02
CA LEU A 35 9.35 -17.26 -4.91
C LEU A 35 9.36 -17.79 -6.34
N ASP A 36 8.53 -18.81 -6.59
CA ASP A 36 8.42 -19.49 -7.89
C ASP A 36 7.80 -18.61 -9.00
N GLU A 37 7.91 -19.06 -10.25
CA GLU A 37 7.33 -18.39 -11.43
C GLU A 37 5.83 -18.06 -11.23
N GLU A 38 5.06 -18.97 -10.62
CA GLU A 38 3.64 -18.75 -10.33
C GLU A 38 3.38 -17.57 -9.37
N PHE A 39 4.28 -17.35 -8.41
CA PHE A 39 4.19 -16.22 -7.49
C PHE A 39 4.34 -14.92 -8.27
N TRP A 40 5.34 -14.83 -9.16
CA TRP A 40 5.59 -13.64 -9.96
C TRP A 40 4.48 -13.37 -10.98
N GLN A 41 3.86 -14.40 -11.54
CA GLN A 41 2.69 -14.26 -12.43
C GLN A 41 1.46 -13.66 -11.72
N LYS A 42 1.29 -13.95 -10.42
CA LYS A 42 0.17 -13.44 -9.59
C LYS A 42 0.53 -12.18 -8.81
N ALA A 43 1.80 -11.77 -8.81
CA ALA A 43 2.28 -10.64 -8.04
C ALA A 43 1.74 -9.32 -8.62
N HIS A 44 1.03 -8.56 -7.81
CA HIS A 44 0.63 -7.20 -8.16
C HIS A 44 1.67 -6.21 -7.64
N VAL A 45 2.26 -5.43 -8.55
CA VAL A 45 3.16 -4.33 -8.17
C VAL A 45 2.34 -3.27 -7.43
N VAL A 46 2.49 -3.23 -6.11
CA VAL A 46 1.93 -2.16 -5.29
C VAL A 46 2.98 -1.07 -5.19
N PHE A 47 2.82 -0.04 -6.01
CA PHE A 47 3.58 1.18 -5.78
C PHE A 47 3.12 1.76 -4.43
N PRO A 48 4.04 2.00 -3.46
CA PRO A 48 3.69 2.84 -2.33
C PRO A 48 3.16 4.15 -2.93
N ALA A 49 2.02 4.64 -2.45
CA ALA A 49 1.40 5.84 -3.01
C ALA A 49 2.43 6.99 -2.97
N MET A 50 3.11 7.20 -4.11
CA MET A 50 4.19 8.18 -4.23
C MET A 50 3.63 9.59 -4.08
N GLU A 51 2.35 9.74 -4.41
CA GLU A 51 1.51 10.89 -4.07
C GLU A 51 0.75 10.56 -2.78
N GLY A 52 1.03 11.33 -1.73
CA GLY A 52 0.32 11.21 -0.46
C GLY A 52 -1.19 11.39 -0.63
N LYS A 53 -1.97 10.78 0.27
CA LYS A 53 -3.42 11.00 0.29
C LYS A 53 -3.70 12.45 0.68
N GLU A 54 -4.44 13.17 -0.15
CA GLU A 54 -4.87 14.53 0.18
C GLU A 54 -6.05 14.50 1.17
N PRO A 55 -5.94 15.14 2.35
CA PRO A 55 -7.02 15.21 3.30
C PRO A 55 -8.08 16.22 2.82
N ILE A 56 -9.21 15.71 2.34
CA ILE A 56 -10.35 16.54 1.91
C ILE A 56 -11.55 16.41 2.85
N LYS A 57 -12.33 17.49 2.97
CA LYS A 57 -13.61 17.49 3.69
C LYS A 57 -14.74 17.30 2.67
N ILE A 58 -15.29 16.09 2.60
CA ILE A 58 -16.42 15.76 1.74
C ILE A 58 -17.67 15.42 2.57
N ARG A 59 -18.85 15.70 2.02
CA ARG A 59 -20.12 15.24 2.58
C ARG A 59 -20.42 13.85 2.00
N ILE A 60 -20.75 12.91 2.87
CA ILE A 60 -21.11 11.53 2.51
C ILE A 60 -22.43 11.21 3.20
N ASP A 61 -23.29 10.47 2.51
CA ASP A 61 -24.55 10.00 3.08
C ASP A 61 -24.33 9.18 4.35
N ARG A 62 -25.24 9.36 5.31
CA ARG A 62 -25.15 8.75 6.63
C ARG A 62 -25.17 7.22 6.56
N GLU A 63 -25.95 6.65 5.66
CA GLU A 63 -26.07 5.20 5.49
C GLU A 63 -24.74 4.61 5.00
N ILE A 64 -24.14 5.21 3.96
CA ILE A 64 -22.85 4.78 3.41
C ILE A 64 -21.76 4.88 4.48
N LEU A 65 -21.69 5.99 5.22
CA LEU A 65 -20.72 6.15 6.28
C LEU A 65 -20.91 5.12 7.40
N SER A 66 -22.14 4.82 7.77
CA SER A 66 -22.47 3.80 8.78
C SER A 66 -22.04 2.41 8.32
N PHE A 67 -22.28 2.06 7.06
CA PHE A 67 -21.88 0.78 6.46
C PHE A 67 -20.36 0.59 6.50
N PHE A 68 -19.57 1.59 6.11
CA PHE A 68 -18.12 1.45 6.16
C PHE A 68 -17.60 1.41 7.60
N LYS A 69 -18.18 2.20 8.51
CA LYS A 69 -17.79 2.21 9.93
C LYS A 69 -18.07 0.89 10.64
N SER A 70 -19.15 0.18 10.29
CA SER A 70 -19.49 -1.11 10.92
C SER A 70 -18.43 -2.19 10.65
N GLN A 71 -17.62 -2.05 9.60
CA GLN A 71 -16.53 -2.97 9.26
C GLN A 71 -15.27 -2.79 10.11
N GLY A 72 -15.27 -1.82 11.04
CA GLY A 72 -14.20 -1.61 12.03
C GLY A 72 -13.06 -0.71 11.58
N LYS A 73 -11.88 -0.90 12.20
CA LYS A 73 -10.69 -0.09 11.93
C LYS A 73 -10.31 -0.18 10.45
N GLY A 74 -9.97 0.97 9.85
CA GLY A 74 -9.61 1.05 8.44
C GLY A 74 -10.77 1.28 7.46
N TYR A 75 -11.95 1.69 7.93
CA TYR A 75 -13.09 2.03 7.07
C TYR A 75 -12.73 3.06 5.98
N GLN A 76 -11.89 4.04 6.30
CA GLN A 76 -11.41 5.05 5.34
C GLN A 76 -10.56 4.42 4.22
N THR A 77 -9.72 3.43 4.55
CA THR A 77 -8.91 2.71 3.57
C THR A 77 -9.79 1.94 2.60
N ARG A 78 -10.85 1.29 3.10
CA ARG A 78 -11.82 0.57 2.27
C ARG A 78 -12.63 1.50 1.37
N MET A 79 -13.12 2.60 1.93
CA MET A 79 -13.82 3.63 1.16
C MET A 79 -12.94 4.18 0.03
N ASN A 80 -11.66 4.43 0.29
CA ASN A 80 -10.70 4.85 -0.73
C ASN A 80 -10.45 3.76 -1.80
N ALA A 81 -10.43 2.48 -1.42
CA ALA A 81 -10.28 1.38 -2.38
C ALA A 81 -11.48 1.31 -3.35
N VAL A 82 -12.70 1.50 -2.85
CA VAL A 82 -13.91 1.56 -3.68
C VAL A 82 -13.87 2.75 -4.65
N LEU A 83 -13.49 3.93 -4.17
CA LEU A 83 -13.35 5.12 -5.03
C LEU A 83 -12.30 4.90 -6.12
N ARG A 84 -11.18 4.25 -5.79
CA ARG A 84 -10.14 3.89 -6.76
C ARG A 84 -10.67 2.93 -7.83
N ALA A 85 -11.35 1.86 -7.43
CA ALA A 85 -11.93 0.89 -8.36
C ALA A 85 -12.94 1.55 -9.31
N TYR A 86 -13.76 2.47 -8.81
CA TYR A 86 -14.68 3.25 -9.64
C TYR A 86 -13.94 4.11 -10.68
N VAL A 87 -12.91 4.86 -10.25
CA VAL A 87 -12.10 5.68 -11.17
C VAL A 87 -11.42 4.82 -12.24
N GLU A 88 -10.85 3.67 -11.87
CA GLU A 88 -10.22 2.74 -12.81
C GLU A 88 -11.22 2.19 -13.83
N SER A 89 -12.42 1.82 -13.37
CA SER A 89 -13.50 1.36 -14.26
C SER A 89 -13.91 2.45 -15.25
N GLN A 90 -14.05 3.70 -14.79
CA GLN A 90 -14.41 4.83 -15.65
C GLN A 90 -13.31 5.15 -16.66
N LYS A 91 -12.03 5.11 -16.26
CA LYS A 91 -10.90 5.30 -17.17
C LYS A 91 -10.86 4.24 -18.27
N LYS A 92 -11.07 2.96 -17.92
CA LYS A 92 -11.16 1.87 -18.90
C LYS A 92 -12.30 2.09 -19.90
N ASN A 93 -13.45 2.55 -19.42
CA ASN A 93 -14.61 2.83 -20.27
C ASN A 93 -14.37 4.05 -21.18
N GLN A 94 -13.71 5.10 -20.69
CA GLN A 94 -13.35 6.27 -21.50
C GLN A 94 -12.27 5.98 -22.56
N MET A 95 -11.35 5.04 -22.30
CA MET A 95 -10.35 4.59 -23.28
C MET A 95 -10.90 3.64 -24.35
N ALA A 96 -12.17 3.23 -24.26
CA ALA A 96 -12.89 2.45 -25.27
C ALA A 96 -14.09 3.27 -25.78
N PRO A 97 -13.86 4.30 -26.63
CA PRO A 97 -13.88 4.05 -28.08
C PRO A 97 -12.98 5.02 -28.87
N LEU A 98 -11.87 4.54 -29.42
CA LEU A 98 -11.17 5.24 -30.51
C LEU A 98 -10.41 4.25 -31.39
N ASN A 99 -11.13 3.27 -31.97
CA ASN A 99 -10.64 2.52 -33.12
C ASN A 99 -11.83 1.87 -33.84
N GLU A 100 -12.63 2.69 -34.50
CA GLU A 100 -13.38 2.28 -35.69
C GLU A 100 -13.35 3.44 -36.69
N LYS A 101 -12.50 3.29 -37.71
CA LYS A 101 -12.72 3.65 -39.11
C LYS A 101 -11.59 3.10 -39.97
#